data_AF-A0AAF0LTV2-F1
#
_entry.id   AF-A0AAF0LTV2-F1
#
_cell.length_a   1.000
_cell.length_b   1.000
_cell.length_c   1.000
_cell.angle_alpha   90.00
_cell.angle_beta   90.00
_cell.angle_gamma   90.00
#
_symmetry.space_group_name_H-M   'P 1'
#
loop_
_entity.id
_entity.type
_entity.pdbx_description
1 polymer ?
#
loop_
_entity_poly.entity_id
_entity_poly.type
_entity_poly.pdbx_seq_one_letter_code
_entity_poly.pdbx_strand_id
1 'polypeptide(L)'
;MIANTLDFNHKEIQDWIDSKRLGPKGKQTEAFDWSADQVVGRRFVDGRVPPIRDASVVRVVLKFDPDGDPPYSILTSYPREVLHD
;
A
#
# COMPACT_ATOMS: atom_id res chain seq x y z
N MET A 1 10.13 -0.96 5.68
CA MET A 1 9.21 -0.09 4.90
C MET A 1 7.89 -0.80 4.67
N ILE A 2 7.85 -1.93 3.96
CA ILE A 2 6.62 -2.73 3.82
C ILE A 2 6.08 -3.17 5.19
N ALA A 3 6.93 -3.72 6.07
CA ALA A 3 6.53 -4.10 7.44
C ALA A 3 5.86 -2.94 8.19
N ASN A 4 6.49 -1.75 8.22
CA ASN A 4 5.89 -0.56 8.82
C ASN A 4 4.54 -0.17 8.21
N THR A 5 4.37 -0.31 6.88
CA THR A 5 3.07 -0.09 6.24
C THR A 5 2.03 -1.09 6.75
N LEU A 6 2.38 -2.37 6.88
CA LEU A 6 1.48 -3.39 7.39
C LEU A 6 1.13 -3.16 8.88
N ASP A 7 2.11 -2.79 9.70
CA ASP A 7 1.92 -2.52 11.12
C ASP A 7 1.05 -1.27 11.34
N PHE A 8 1.33 -0.18 10.61
CA PHE A 8 0.56 1.06 10.70
C PHE A 8 -0.90 0.87 10.27
N ASN A 9 -1.12 0.07 9.21
CA ASN A 9 -2.45 -0.21 8.68
C ASN A 9 -3.07 -1.48 9.28
N HIS A 10 -2.54 -2.03 10.39
CA HIS A 10 -2.95 -3.35 10.88
C HIS A 10 -4.46 -3.46 11.05
N LYS A 11 -5.10 -2.46 11.67
CA LYS A 11 -6.55 -2.44 11.86
C LYS A 11 -7.32 -2.42 10.53
N GLU A 12 -6.94 -1.55 9.61
CA GLU A 12 -7.60 -1.42 8.30
C GLU A 12 -7.43 -2.70 7.46
N ILE A 13 -6.28 -3.35 7.57
CA ILE A 13 -6.01 -4.64 6.93
C ILE A 13 -6.91 -5.73 7.52
N GLN A 14 -7.10 -5.78 8.84
CA GLN A 14 -8.05 -6.75 9.45
C GLN A 14 -9.48 -6.49 9.00
N ASP A 15 -9.93 -5.23 9.05
CA ASP A 15 -11.28 -4.84 8.63
C ASP A 15 -11.51 -5.19 7.13
N TRP A 16 -10.48 -5.00 6.29
CA TRP A 16 -10.47 -5.42 4.89
C TRP A 16 -10.54 -6.95 4.73
N ILE A 17 -9.72 -7.72 5.45
CA ILE A 17 -9.73 -9.19 5.44
C ILE A 17 -11.13 -9.72 5.78
N ASP A 18 -11.74 -9.19 6.84
CA ASP A 18 -13.07 -9.61 7.27
C ASP A 18 -14.13 -9.28 6.21
N SER A 19 -14.02 -8.12 5.55
CA SER A 19 -14.90 -7.77 4.42
C SER A 19 -14.80 -8.79 3.27
N LYS A 20 -13.60 -9.31 2.97
CA LYS A 20 -13.38 -10.31 1.90
C LYS A 20 -13.89 -11.69 2.28
N ARG A 21 -13.78 -12.06 3.56
CA ARG A 21 -14.35 -13.30 4.09
C ARG A 21 -15.87 -13.32 4.02
N LEU A 22 -16.52 -12.19 4.35
CA LEU A 22 -17.99 -12.06 4.34
C LEU A 22 -18.57 -11.94 2.93
N GLY A 23 -17.81 -11.40 1.97
CA GLY A 23 -18.28 -11.13 0.61
C GLY A 23 -17.19 -11.35 -0.45
N PRO A 24 -16.90 -12.60 -0.85
CA PRO A 24 -15.82 -12.90 -1.80
C PRO A 24 -16.05 -12.36 -3.22
N LYS A 25 -17.24 -11.79 -3.51
CA LYS A 25 -17.55 -11.18 -4.80
C LYS A 25 -16.99 -9.75 -4.84
N GLY A 26 -15.97 -9.52 -5.66
CA GLY A 26 -15.41 -8.17 -5.89
C GLY A 26 -13.90 -8.16 -6.10
N LYS A 27 -13.31 -6.95 -6.09
CA LYS A 27 -11.86 -6.74 -6.22
C LYS A 27 -11.15 -7.40 -5.04
N GLN A 28 -10.22 -8.32 -5.34
CA GLN A 28 -9.46 -9.07 -4.33
C GLN A 28 -8.18 -8.35 -3.88
N THR A 29 -7.98 -7.11 -4.31
CA THR A 29 -6.75 -6.36 -4.05
C THR A 29 -7.06 -5.01 -3.44
N GLU A 30 -6.26 -4.59 -2.48
CA GLU A 30 -6.36 -3.30 -1.81
C GLU A 30 -5.00 -2.66 -1.64
N ALA A 31 -4.94 -1.32 -1.68
CA ALA A 31 -3.71 -0.58 -1.50
C ALA A 31 -3.71 0.11 -0.14
N PHE A 32 -2.66 -0.13 0.64
CA PHE A 32 -2.43 0.49 1.92
C PHE A 32 -1.22 1.41 1.83
N ASP A 33 -1.34 2.58 2.46
CA ASP A 33 -0.36 3.64 2.36
C ASP A 33 0.21 3.95 3.74
N TRP A 34 1.50 4.24 3.78
CA TRP A 34 2.14 4.72 5.00
C TRP A 34 3.02 5.92 4.68
N SER A 35 2.71 7.05 5.31
CA SER A 35 3.50 8.27 5.25
C SER A 35 4.71 8.14 6.18
N ALA A 36 5.90 8.08 5.59
CA ALA A 36 7.15 8.07 6.32
C ALA A 36 7.65 9.50 6.58
N ASP A 37 8.38 9.68 7.68
CA ASP A 37 8.95 10.98 8.08
C ASP A 37 10.18 11.38 7.24
N GLN A 38 10.61 10.50 6.32
CA GLN A 38 11.78 10.69 5.46
C GLN A 38 11.49 10.28 4.02
N VAL A 39 12.37 10.68 3.10
CA VAL A 39 12.31 10.23 1.70
C VAL A 39 12.59 8.74 1.65
N VAL A 40 11.62 7.97 1.14
CA VAL A 40 11.68 6.50 1.00
C VAL A 40 11.99 6.05 -0.42
N GLY A 41 11.93 6.97 -1.38
CA GLY A 41 12.28 6.70 -2.75
C GLY A 41 12.06 7.89 -3.66
N ARG A 42 12.11 7.63 -4.95
CA ARG A 42 11.96 8.63 -6.00
C ARG A 42 11.05 8.10 -7.08
N ARG A 43 10.32 8.99 -7.74
CA ARG A 43 9.50 8.63 -8.90
C ARG A 43 9.71 9.61 -10.05
N PHE A 44 9.41 9.12 -11.24
CA PHE A 44 9.32 9.95 -12.43
C PHE A 44 8.02 10.78 -12.39
N VAL A 45 8.13 12.08 -12.66
CA VAL A 45 7.01 13.01 -12.79
C VAL A 45 7.09 13.67 -14.15
N ASP A 46 6.11 13.38 -14.99
CA ASP A 46 6.03 13.96 -16.33
C ASP A 46 5.84 15.49 -16.23
N GLY A 47 6.51 16.23 -17.10
CA GLY A 47 6.47 17.70 -17.11
C GLY A 47 7.32 18.43 -16.04
N ARG A 48 8.13 17.74 -15.23
CA ARG A 48 9.04 18.36 -14.25
C ARG A 48 10.51 18.36 -14.72
N VAL A 49 11.30 19.38 -14.33
CA VAL A 49 12.77 19.41 -14.50
C VAL A 49 13.46 19.67 -13.14
N PRO A 50 14.30 18.75 -12.62
CA PRO A 50 14.53 17.39 -13.14
C PRO A 50 13.26 16.53 -13.01
N PRO A 51 13.07 15.52 -13.88
CA PRO A 51 11.83 14.74 -13.94
C PRO A 51 11.69 13.73 -12.81
N ILE A 52 12.49 13.86 -11.74
CA ILE A 52 12.55 12.96 -10.61
C ILE A 52 12.14 13.71 -9.35
N ARG A 53 11.11 13.21 -8.66
CA ARG A 53 10.62 13.76 -7.39
C ARG A 53 10.82 12.76 -6.27
N ASP A 54 11.25 13.28 -5.12
CA ASP A 54 11.31 12.51 -3.89
C ASP A 54 9.89 12.12 -3.44
N ALA A 55 9.79 10.93 -2.88
CA ALA A 55 8.55 10.33 -2.41
C ALA A 55 8.74 9.88 -0.96
N SER A 56 7.78 10.24 -0.10
CA SER A 56 7.78 9.94 1.35
C SER A 56 6.67 8.97 1.75
N VAL A 57 5.83 8.51 0.83
CA VAL A 57 4.79 7.53 1.13
C VAL A 57 5.17 6.18 0.55
N VAL A 58 5.03 5.11 1.34
CA VAL A 58 5.17 3.73 0.90
C VAL A 58 3.79 3.17 0.65
N ARG A 59 3.48 2.79 -0.61
CA ARG A 59 2.27 2.05 -0.96
C ARG A 59 2.57 0.56 -1.03
N VAL A 60 1.73 -0.24 -0.39
CA VAL A 60 1.73 -1.69 -0.47
C VAL A 60 0.38 -2.14 -1.03
N VAL A 61 0.40 -2.95 -2.09
CA VAL A 61 -0.80 -3.55 -2.66
C VAL A 61 -0.88 -4.99 -2.20
N LEU A 62 -1.94 -5.33 -1.47
CA LEU A 62 -2.23 -6.67 -1.01
C LEU A 62 -3.22 -7.35 -1.94
N LYS A 63 -3.09 -8.66 -2.08
CA LYS A 63 -4.08 -9.55 -2.70
C LYS A 63 -4.61 -10.49 -1.62
N PHE A 64 -5.92 -10.56 -1.46
CA PHE A 64 -6.57 -11.49 -0.55
C PHE A 64 -6.27 -12.93 -0.97
N ASP A 65 -5.86 -13.74 -0.01
CA ASP A 65 -5.56 -15.15 -0.16
C ASP A 65 -6.13 -15.90 1.04
N PRO A 66 -7.29 -16.59 0.90
CA PRO A 66 -7.97 -17.20 2.04
C PRO A 66 -7.17 -18.34 2.68
N ASP A 67 -6.26 -18.95 1.92
CA ASP A 67 -5.43 -20.08 2.37
C ASP A 67 -4.07 -19.61 2.94
N GLY A 68 -3.79 -18.31 2.89
CA GLY A 68 -2.54 -17.73 3.39
C GLY A 68 -2.50 -17.50 4.91
N ASP A 69 -1.28 -17.45 5.46
CA ASP A 69 -1.01 -16.96 6.82
C ASP A 69 0.08 -15.87 6.79
N PRO A 70 -0.26 -14.58 6.88
CA PRO A 70 -1.62 -14.02 7.02
C PRO A 70 -2.48 -14.21 5.76
N PRO A 71 -3.81 -13.99 5.79
CA PRO A 71 -4.73 -14.29 4.68
C PRO A 71 -4.66 -13.27 3.52
N TYR A 72 -3.44 -12.93 3.12
CA TYR A 72 -3.11 -12.10 1.97
C TYR A 72 -1.67 -12.35 1.52
N SER A 73 -1.39 -11.98 0.28
CA SER A 73 -0.03 -11.86 -0.26
C SER A 73 0.26 -10.42 -0.68
N ILE A 74 1.52 -10.01 -0.60
CA ILE A 74 1.97 -8.72 -1.14
C ILE A 74 2.12 -8.88 -2.65
N LEU A 75 1.32 -8.14 -3.42
CA LEU A 75 1.38 -8.16 -4.88
C LEU A 75 2.49 -7.23 -5.40
N THR A 76 2.60 -6.03 -4.84
CA THR A 76 3.63 -5.05 -5.20
C THR A 76 3.76 -3.98 -4.11
N SER A 77 4.89 -3.26 -4.14
CA SER A 77 5.10 -2.08 -3.30
C SER A 77 5.92 -1.03 -4.04
N TYR A 78 5.59 0.24 -3.88
CA TYR A 78 6.34 1.33 -4.51
C TYR A 78 6.17 2.66 -3.75
N PRO A 79 7.15 3.57 -3.85
CA PRO A 79 7.04 4.90 -3.26
C PRO A 79 6.06 5.79 -4.05
N ARG A 80 5.32 6.65 -3.34
CA ARG A 80 4.38 7.63 -3.94
C ARG A 80 4.41 8.98 -3.20
N GLU A 81 3.73 9.96 -3.76
CA GLU A 81 3.58 11.30 -3.16
C GLU A 81 2.55 11.29 -2.03
N VAL A 82 2.70 12.22 -1.08
CA VAL A 82 1.63 12.58 -0.14
C VAL A 82 0.49 13.16 -0.98
N LEU A 83 -0.69 12.53 -0.94
CA LEU A 83 -1.90 13.19 -1.44
C LEU A 83 -2.22 14.28 -0.42
N HIS A 84 -1.99 15.53 -0.80
CA HIS A 84 -2.62 16.66 -0.12
C HIS A 84 -4.02 16.80 -0.73
N ASP A 85 -5.04 16.59 0.09
CA ASP A 85 -6.42 17.00 -0.21
C ASP A 85 -6.52 18.54 -0.18
#